data_AF-E4XCT7-F1
#
_entry.id   AF-E4XCT7-F1
#
_cell.length_a   1.000
_cell.length_b   1.000
_cell.length_c   1.000
_cell.angle_alpha   90.00
_cell.angle_beta   90.00
_cell.angle_gamma   90.00
#
_symmetry.space_group_name_H-M   'P 1'
#
loop_
_entity.id
_entity.type
_entity.pdbx_description
1 polymer ?
#
loop_
_entity_poly.entity_id
_entity_poly.type
_entity_poly.pdbx_seq_one_letter_code
_entity_poly.pdbx_strand_id
1 'polypeptide(L)'
;MRAQASPQQLRVRKRFLLNPLPYRRQGIIKHCWQRSAKNNIEDNAVHHIIKDTMFPPEGAKDMNLDRCIRLLPHHGDTGGFFVAVLEKTAPLPWQNDQKDCPDPTKEKKDGEPPRKKPKTWRKGTFNEDPFVFMKSTDTELEHVKEFYNLSDDFAMTQVFNRLREDKKETSKCRNIFFVVKKLSEILKYNIDSIKFINSGVRIFARTEGKMQDALYRVTQDGIDIMRFFCRTQTTTIDHVEDMKVLLREENPEFNLYSEAVKAQIWKDTKNGPFIMNYSPTKGAGFSVCGWRGDKSLRLYINKHDRIHFLHLMGESLPDWLKLQKNTRATRHEAAKEREESGNVKEAEAENKDEEVNGKTE
;
A
#
# COMPACT_ATOMS: atom_id res chain seq x y z
N MET A 1 -18.77 -18.99 -24.35
CA MET A 1 -17.90 -18.52 -25.46
C MET A 1 -16.73 -17.75 -24.87
N ARG A 2 -15.52 -18.35 -24.85
CA ARG A 2 -14.29 -17.61 -24.53
C ARG A 2 -13.92 -16.83 -25.79
N ALA A 3 -14.18 -15.52 -25.81
CA ALA A 3 -13.69 -14.66 -26.90
C ALA A 3 -12.16 -14.59 -26.78
N GLN A 4 -11.45 -15.16 -27.75
CA GLN A 4 -9.99 -15.05 -27.86
C GLN A 4 -9.66 -13.88 -28.80
N ALA A 5 -8.70 -13.05 -28.41
CA ALA A 5 -8.17 -11.99 -29.28
C ALA A 5 -7.45 -12.63 -30.47
N SER A 6 -7.62 -12.09 -31.68
CA SER A 6 -6.91 -12.62 -32.85
C SER A 6 -5.43 -12.17 -32.83
N PRO A 7 -4.49 -12.95 -33.40
CA PRO A 7 -3.07 -12.57 -33.51
C PRO A 7 -2.82 -11.25 -34.25
N GLN A 8 -3.83 -10.73 -34.97
CA GLN A 8 -3.75 -9.44 -35.68
C GLN A 8 -3.96 -8.23 -34.74
N GLN A 9 -4.54 -8.44 -33.55
CA GLN A 9 -4.90 -7.38 -32.59
C GLN A 9 -3.84 -7.15 -31.50
N LEU A 10 -2.92 -8.11 -31.32
CA LEU A 10 -1.83 -8.07 -30.35
C LEU A 10 -0.53 -8.47 -31.05
N ARG A 11 0.48 -7.60 -31.01
CA ARG A 11 1.78 -7.84 -31.64
C ARG A 11 2.89 -7.78 -30.60
N VAL A 12 3.82 -8.73 -30.61
CA VAL A 12 4.98 -8.68 -29.70
C VAL A 12 5.91 -7.54 -30.12
N ARG A 13 6.20 -6.61 -29.21
CA ARG A 13 6.96 -5.38 -29.49
C ARG A 13 8.45 -5.71 -29.73
N LYS A 14 9.07 -5.08 -30.74
CA LYS A 14 10.44 -5.42 -31.21
C LYS A 14 11.58 -4.68 -30.47
N ARG A 15 11.30 -3.86 -29.45
CA ARG A 15 12.33 -3.04 -28.78
C ARG A 15 12.62 -3.50 -27.36
N PHE A 16 13.67 -4.31 -27.21
CA PHE A 16 14.52 -4.32 -26.03
C PHE A 16 15.97 -4.13 -26.48
N LEU A 17 16.62 -3.09 -25.95
CA LEU A 17 18.07 -2.87 -25.97
C LEU A 17 18.70 -3.58 -24.77
N LEU A 18 18.44 -4.88 -24.67
CA LEU A 18 19.19 -5.80 -23.82
C LEU A 18 19.43 -7.00 -24.73
N ASN A 19 20.69 -7.31 -24.99
CA ASN A 19 21.10 -8.51 -25.72
C ASN A 19 21.21 -9.67 -24.71
N PRO A 20 20.16 -10.46 -24.43
CA PRO A 20 20.39 -11.81 -23.96
C PRO A 20 20.82 -12.65 -25.17
N LEU A 21 21.85 -13.47 -24.94
CA LEU A 21 22.56 -14.29 -25.92
C LEU A 21 21.64 -14.96 -26.96
N PRO A 22 22.08 -15.05 -28.24
CA PRO A 22 21.25 -15.55 -29.32
C PRO A 22 20.85 -17.00 -29.08
N TYR A 23 19.54 -17.23 -29.04
CA TYR A 23 18.87 -18.53 -29.04
C TYR A 23 19.07 -19.23 -30.41
N ARG A 24 20.32 -19.57 -30.77
CA ARG A 24 20.70 -19.99 -32.13
C ARG A 24 20.94 -21.49 -32.32
N ARG A 25 20.59 -22.35 -31.36
CA ARG A 25 20.81 -23.81 -31.47
C ARG A 25 19.63 -24.65 -30.97
N GLN A 26 18.46 -24.51 -31.59
CA GLN A 26 17.28 -25.28 -31.19
C GLN A 26 16.97 -26.51 -32.04
N GLY A 27 17.40 -26.53 -33.31
CA GLY A 27 17.06 -27.62 -34.22
C GLY A 27 17.82 -28.93 -33.95
N ILE A 28 19.09 -28.83 -33.54
CA ILE A 28 19.97 -30.01 -33.43
C ILE A 28 19.78 -30.74 -32.10
N ILE A 29 19.56 -30.02 -30.99
CA ILE A 29 19.50 -30.62 -29.66
C ILE A 29 18.22 -31.46 -29.46
N LYS A 30 17.05 -30.96 -29.89
CA LYS A 30 15.79 -31.71 -29.79
C LYS A 30 15.81 -32.98 -30.65
N HIS A 31 16.37 -32.89 -31.86
CA HIS A 31 16.39 -33.99 -32.83
C HIS A 31 17.47 -35.04 -32.52
N CYS A 32 18.64 -34.65 -31.99
CA CYS A 32 19.63 -35.58 -31.44
C CYS A 32 19.12 -36.26 -30.17
N TRP A 33 18.37 -35.57 -29.31
CA TRP A 33 17.92 -36.12 -28.04
C TRP A 33 16.71 -37.03 -28.16
N GLN A 34 15.70 -36.70 -28.97
CA GLN A 34 14.60 -37.63 -29.31
C GLN A 34 15.10 -38.95 -29.90
N ARG A 35 16.27 -38.92 -30.55
CA ARG A 35 16.95 -40.10 -31.11
C ARG A 35 17.77 -40.85 -30.05
N SER A 36 18.32 -40.15 -29.05
CA SER A 36 19.06 -40.73 -27.93
C SER A 36 18.15 -41.36 -26.88
N ALA A 37 17.01 -40.73 -26.55
CA ALA A 37 16.02 -41.26 -25.61
C ALA A 37 15.35 -42.55 -26.10
N LYS A 38 15.28 -42.74 -27.43
CA LYS A 38 14.78 -44.00 -28.03
C LYS A 38 15.79 -45.15 -27.99
N ASN A 39 17.07 -44.87 -27.75
CA ASN A 39 18.15 -45.83 -28.00
C ASN A 39 18.95 -46.26 -26.76
N ASN A 40 18.73 -45.68 -25.58
CA ASN A 40 19.32 -46.20 -24.33
C ASN A 40 18.73 -45.51 -23.10
N ILE A 41 18.43 -46.33 -22.08
CA ILE A 41 18.11 -46.04 -20.66
C ILE A 41 16.63 -46.29 -20.30
N GLU A 42 16.43 -47.13 -19.29
CA GLU A 42 15.15 -47.51 -18.68
C GLU A 42 14.27 -46.27 -18.38
N ASP A 43 13.08 -46.28 -18.98
CA ASP A 43 12.30 -45.10 -19.38
C ASP A 43 11.71 -44.22 -18.26
N ASN A 44 11.73 -44.62 -16.98
CA ASN A 44 10.93 -43.91 -15.97
C ASN A 44 11.66 -42.79 -15.20
N ALA A 45 12.99 -42.81 -15.10
CA ALA A 45 13.73 -41.84 -14.27
C ALA A 45 14.00 -40.50 -14.98
N VAL A 46 14.14 -40.50 -16.31
CA VAL A 46 14.56 -39.32 -17.10
C VAL A 46 13.39 -38.41 -17.46
N HIS A 47 12.17 -38.95 -17.59
CA HIS A 47 10.94 -38.17 -17.79
C HIS A 47 10.65 -37.19 -16.64
N HIS A 48 11.18 -37.44 -15.44
CA HIS A 48 11.06 -36.51 -14.31
C HIS A 48 12.00 -35.30 -14.42
N ILE A 49 13.10 -35.43 -15.17
CA ILE A 49 14.17 -34.41 -15.25
C ILE A 49 13.95 -33.47 -16.44
N ILE A 50 13.43 -33.96 -17.58
CA ILE A 50 13.21 -33.15 -18.79
C ILE A 50 11.75 -33.24 -19.23
N LYS A 51 11.06 -32.08 -19.26
CA LYS A 51 9.64 -31.96 -19.65
C LYS A 51 9.51 -31.35 -21.04
N ASP A 52 8.47 -31.71 -21.79
CA ASP A 52 8.19 -31.13 -23.11
C ASP A 52 8.06 -29.60 -23.08
N THR A 53 7.59 -29.06 -21.96
CA THR A 53 7.50 -27.60 -21.70
C THR A 53 8.87 -26.90 -21.62
N MET A 54 9.97 -27.66 -21.59
CA MET A 54 11.32 -27.10 -21.70
C MET A 54 11.65 -26.64 -23.12
N PHE A 55 10.95 -27.16 -24.13
CA PHE A 55 11.16 -26.85 -25.54
C PHE A 55 10.04 -25.96 -26.12
N PRO A 56 10.27 -25.26 -27.24
CA PRO A 56 9.24 -24.45 -27.87
C PRO A 56 8.02 -25.30 -28.27
N PRO A 57 6.80 -24.75 -28.13
CA PRO A 57 5.58 -25.41 -28.57
C PRO A 57 5.52 -25.49 -30.11
N GLU A 58 4.62 -26.31 -30.63
CA GLU A 58 4.30 -26.34 -32.06
C GLU A 58 3.81 -24.94 -32.51
N GLY A 59 4.23 -24.50 -33.70
CA GLY A 59 3.94 -23.14 -34.18
C GLY A 59 4.81 -22.01 -33.60
N ALA A 60 5.82 -22.33 -32.78
CA ALA A 60 6.72 -21.36 -32.16
C ALA A 60 7.39 -20.37 -33.15
N LYS A 61 7.61 -20.78 -34.40
CA LYS A 61 8.18 -19.91 -35.45
C LYS A 61 7.25 -18.74 -35.81
N ASP A 62 5.94 -18.95 -35.76
CA ASP A 62 4.94 -17.94 -36.12
C ASP A 62 4.62 -17.01 -34.94
N MET A 63 4.94 -17.44 -33.72
CA MET A 63 4.67 -16.72 -32.48
C MET A 63 5.66 -15.58 -32.19
N ASN A 64 6.71 -15.40 -33.00
CA ASN A 64 7.77 -14.40 -32.78
C ASN A 64 8.43 -14.51 -31.38
N LEU A 65 8.72 -15.73 -30.91
CA LEU A 65 9.31 -15.97 -29.59
C LEU A 65 10.72 -15.38 -29.43
N ASP A 66 11.38 -15.03 -30.54
CA ASP A 66 12.65 -14.30 -30.57
C ASP A 66 12.56 -12.91 -29.91
N ARG A 67 11.35 -12.36 -29.77
CA ARG A 67 11.09 -11.08 -29.10
C ARG A 67 10.75 -11.24 -27.61
N CYS A 68 10.65 -12.46 -27.12
CA CYS A 68 10.41 -12.77 -25.72
C CYS A 68 11.73 -13.13 -25.03
N ILE A 69 11.77 -12.98 -23.70
CA ILE A 69 12.95 -13.32 -22.90
C ILE A 69 12.58 -14.47 -21.96
N ARG A 70 13.42 -15.51 -21.94
CA ARG A 70 13.35 -16.60 -20.95
C ARG A 70 14.55 -16.50 -20.02
N LEU A 71 14.29 -16.22 -18.75
CA LEU A 71 15.30 -16.19 -17.69
C LEU A 71 15.31 -17.56 -17.00
N LEU A 72 16.45 -18.25 -17.06
CA LEU A 72 16.62 -19.53 -16.41
C LEU A 72 17.19 -19.31 -15.00
N PRO A 73 16.86 -20.16 -14.01
CA PRO A 73 17.30 -19.95 -12.63
C PRO A 73 18.82 -19.74 -12.48
N HIS A 74 19.62 -20.45 -13.27
CA HIS A 74 21.08 -20.36 -13.26
C HIS A 74 21.67 -19.11 -13.93
N HIS A 75 20.88 -18.29 -14.63
CA HIS A 75 21.39 -17.06 -15.25
C HIS A 75 21.68 -15.94 -14.23
N GLY A 76 21.29 -16.11 -12.97
CA GLY A 76 21.60 -15.16 -11.91
C GLY A 76 21.24 -15.63 -10.50
N ASP A 77 21.16 -16.94 -10.27
CA ASP A 77 20.70 -17.55 -9.02
C ASP A 77 19.33 -16.98 -8.56
N THR A 78 18.40 -16.89 -9.51
CA THR A 78 17.04 -16.34 -9.32
C THR A 78 15.96 -17.35 -9.69
N GLY A 79 14.69 -16.98 -9.55
CA GLY A 79 13.58 -17.77 -10.11
C GLY A 79 13.63 -17.87 -11.64
N GLY A 80 12.92 -18.84 -12.21
CA GLY A 80 12.73 -18.93 -13.66
C GLY A 80 11.57 -18.05 -14.13
N PHE A 81 11.80 -17.21 -15.15
CA PHE A 81 10.79 -16.29 -15.67
C PHE A 81 10.66 -16.36 -17.20
N PHE A 82 9.47 -16.04 -17.70
CA PHE A 82 9.21 -15.79 -19.11
C PHE A 82 8.55 -14.42 -19.26
N VAL A 83 9.17 -13.54 -20.03
CA VAL A 83 8.75 -12.16 -20.20
C VAL A 83 8.40 -11.91 -21.67
N ALA A 84 7.17 -11.42 -21.90
CA ALA A 84 6.67 -11.02 -23.20
C ALA A 84 5.99 -9.65 -23.10
N VAL A 85 6.27 -8.76 -24.05
CA VAL A 85 5.64 -7.43 -24.12
C VAL A 85 4.77 -7.36 -25.37
N LEU A 86 3.46 -7.21 -25.15
CA LEU A 86 2.46 -7.13 -26.22
C LEU A 86 2.05 -5.69 -26.44
N GLU A 87 2.05 -5.27 -27.70
CA GLU A 87 1.48 -4.02 -28.17
C GLU A 87 0.10 -4.30 -28.74
N LYS A 88 -0.90 -3.61 -28.22
CA LYS A 88 -2.26 -3.67 -28.74
C LYS A 88 -2.38 -2.74 -29.95
N THR A 89 -2.61 -3.33 -31.12
CA THR A 89 -2.63 -2.62 -32.41
C THR A 89 -4.04 -2.24 -32.88
N ALA A 90 -5.08 -2.85 -32.31
CA ALA A 90 -6.47 -2.58 -32.65
C ALA A 90 -7.40 -2.80 -31.43
N PRO A 91 -8.61 -2.22 -31.43
CA PRO A 91 -9.65 -2.55 -30.46
C PRO A 91 -9.95 -4.06 -30.46
N LEU A 92 -10.28 -4.60 -29.28
CA LEU A 92 -10.65 -6.00 -29.14
C LEU A 92 -12.11 -6.18 -29.56
N PRO A 93 -12.54 -7.36 -30.05
CA PRO A 93 -13.89 -7.55 -30.59
C PRO A 93 -15.02 -7.30 -29.57
N TRP A 94 -14.71 -7.39 -28.28
CA TRP A 94 -15.64 -7.14 -27.16
C TRP A 94 -15.47 -5.76 -26.52
N GLN A 95 -14.56 -4.93 -27.04
CA GLN A 95 -14.42 -3.55 -26.61
C GLN A 95 -15.45 -2.71 -27.37
N ASN A 96 -16.55 -2.35 -26.69
CA ASN A 96 -17.54 -1.44 -27.27
C ASN A 96 -16.89 -0.06 -27.50
N ASP A 97 -17.06 0.50 -28.70
CA ASP A 97 -16.61 1.86 -29.07
C ASP A 97 -17.48 2.98 -28.44
N GLN A 98 -18.43 2.63 -27.57
CA GLN A 98 -19.20 3.62 -26.82
C GLN A 98 -18.25 4.37 -25.88
N LYS A 99 -17.89 5.59 -26.30
CA LYS A 99 -17.15 6.61 -25.52
C LYS A 99 -17.90 7.13 -24.30
N ASP A 100 -19.02 6.52 -23.95
CA ASP A 100 -19.84 6.96 -22.84
C ASP A 100 -19.41 6.22 -21.58
N CYS A 101 -18.26 6.61 -21.02
CA CYS A 101 -18.12 6.52 -19.57
C CYS A 101 -19.28 7.36 -19.00
N PRO A 102 -20.27 6.77 -18.32
CA PRO A 102 -21.38 7.54 -17.78
C PRO A 102 -20.82 8.62 -16.86
N ASP A 103 -21.08 9.88 -17.19
CA ASP A 103 -20.61 11.02 -16.42
C ASP A 103 -21.23 10.98 -15.00
N PRO A 104 -20.43 10.76 -13.94
CA PRO A 104 -20.93 10.71 -12.56
C PRO A 104 -21.41 12.09 -12.09
N THR A 105 -21.10 13.16 -12.82
CA THR A 105 -21.52 14.54 -12.54
C THR A 105 -22.84 14.93 -13.20
N LYS A 106 -23.39 14.11 -14.10
CA LYS A 106 -24.74 14.34 -14.62
C LYS A 106 -25.74 13.89 -13.56
N GLU A 107 -26.36 14.86 -12.88
CA GLU A 107 -27.58 14.63 -12.12
C GLU A 107 -28.56 13.81 -12.97
N LYS A 108 -29.12 12.75 -12.37
CA LYS A 108 -30.21 12.02 -13.00
C LYS A 108 -31.31 13.03 -13.30
N LYS A 109 -31.60 13.26 -14.57
CA LYS A 109 -32.85 13.93 -14.93
C LYS A 109 -33.99 13.08 -14.36
N ASP A 110 -34.86 13.71 -13.58
CA ASP A 110 -36.07 13.09 -13.08
C ASP A 110 -36.86 12.50 -14.26
N GLY A 111 -36.95 11.18 -14.32
CA GLY A 111 -37.70 10.45 -15.36
C GLY A 111 -36.99 9.27 -16.02
N GLU A 112 -35.69 9.05 -15.83
CA GLU A 112 -35.02 7.88 -16.40
C GLU A 112 -35.18 6.63 -15.52
N PRO A 113 -35.67 5.48 -16.05
CA PRO A 113 -35.87 4.28 -15.24
C PRO A 113 -34.52 3.81 -14.65
N PRO A 114 -34.51 3.36 -13.38
CA PRO A 114 -33.27 2.98 -12.72
C PRO A 114 -32.57 1.86 -13.50
N ARG A 115 -31.33 2.11 -13.92
CA ARG A 115 -30.48 1.08 -14.54
C ARG A 115 -30.49 -0.16 -13.66
N LYS A 116 -30.96 -1.29 -14.20
CA LYS A 116 -30.99 -2.58 -13.49
C LYS A 116 -29.55 -2.97 -13.17
N LYS A 117 -29.17 -2.86 -11.89
CA LYS A 117 -27.86 -3.30 -11.41
C LYS A 117 -27.65 -4.77 -11.81
N PRO A 118 -26.50 -5.15 -12.38
CA PRO A 118 -26.25 -6.52 -12.81
C PRO A 118 -26.43 -7.49 -11.63
N LYS A 119 -27.20 -8.58 -11.86
CA LYS A 119 -27.59 -9.59 -10.86
C LYS A 119 -26.41 -10.30 -10.17
N THR A 120 -25.17 -10.12 -10.64
CA THR A 120 -23.95 -10.70 -10.06
C THR A 120 -23.55 -10.05 -8.74
N TRP A 121 -24.01 -8.84 -8.45
CA TRP A 121 -23.85 -8.20 -7.14
C TRP A 121 -25.05 -8.56 -6.28
N ARG A 122 -24.97 -9.69 -5.58
CA ARG A 122 -25.99 -10.06 -4.59
C ARG A 122 -26.15 -8.91 -3.60
N LYS A 123 -27.34 -8.30 -3.58
CA LYS A 123 -27.77 -7.35 -2.54
C LYS A 123 -27.51 -8.03 -1.18
N GLY A 124 -26.59 -7.48 -0.39
CA GLY A 124 -26.47 -7.81 1.03
C GLY A 124 -25.21 -8.54 1.49
N THR A 125 -24.24 -8.89 0.63
CA THR A 125 -23.04 -9.61 1.11
C THR A 125 -21.81 -8.72 1.34
N PHE A 126 -21.76 -7.52 0.75
CA PHE A 126 -20.62 -6.62 0.87
C PHE A 126 -21.09 -5.16 0.91
N ASN A 127 -21.07 -4.55 2.10
CA ASN A 127 -21.36 -3.13 2.32
C ASN A 127 -20.03 -2.42 2.60
N GLU A 128 -19.24 -2.18 1.56
CA GLU A 128 -18.01 -1.37 1.68
C GLU A 128 -18.39 0.11 1.76
N ASP A 129 -17.64 0.86 2.56
CA ASP A 129 -17.82 2.30 2.61
C ASP A 129 -17.51 2.96 1.24
N PRO A 130 -18.28 3.96 0.81
CA PRO A 130 -18.09 4.64 -0.46
C PRO A 130 -16.85 5.54 -0.44
N PHE A 131 -16.32 5.83 -1.63
CA PHE A 131 -15.27 6.82 -1.83
C PHE A 131 -15.93 8.19 -2.06
N VAL A 132 -16.10 8.98 -0.99
CA VAL A 132 -16.75 10.28 -1.05
C VAL A 132 -15.68 11.36 -1.23
N PHE A 133 -15.59 11.90 -2.45
CA PHE A 133 -14.67 12.98 -2.76
C PHE A 133 -15.10 14.28 -2.09
N MET A 134 -14.14 14.94 -1.45
CA MET A 134 -14.39 16.18 -0.72
C MET A 134 -14.34 17.37 -1.69
N LYS A 135 -15.10 18.41 -1.36
CA LYS A 135 -15.08 19.68 -2.08
C LYS A 135 -14.08 20.61 -1.41
N SER A 136 -13.52 21.55 -2.15
CA SER A 136 -12.60 22.56 -1.60
C SER A 136 -13.23 23.45 -0.52
N THR A 137 -14.56 23.50 -0.45
CA THR A 137 -15.36 24.27 0.51
C THR A 137 -15.83 23.45 1.72
N ASP A 138 -15.34 22.21 1.91
CA ASP A 138 -15.66 21.45 3.12
C ASP A 138 -14.92 22.07 4.31
N THR A 139 -15.66 22.37 5.38
CA THR A 139 -15.15 23.03 6.61
C THR A 139 -13.94 22.31 7.21
N GLU A 140 -13.88 20.98 7.10
CA GLU A 140 -12.76 20.18 7.56
C GLU A 140 -11.49 20.42 6.76
N LEU A 141 -11.60 20.60 5.44
CA LEU A 141 -10.44 20.88 4.58
C LEU A 141 -9.98 22.32 4.70
N GLU A 142 -10.90 23.27 4.90
CA GLU A 142 -10.55 24.67 5.18
C GLU A 142 -9.73 24.78 6.46
N HIS A 143 -10.17 24.12 7.54
CA HIS A 143 -9.40 24.06 8.78
C HIS A 143 -8.02 23.44 8.59
N VAL A 144 -7.90 22.36 7.80
CA VAL A 144 -6.61 21.73 7.49
C VAL A 144 -5.72 22.69 6.67
N LYS A 145 -6.30 23.39 5.69
CA LYS A 145 -5.60 24.37 4.86
C LYS A 145 -5.04 25.51 5.70
N GLU A 146 -5.83 26.05 6.62
CA GLU A 146 -5.43 27.14 7.52
C GLU A 146 -4.35 26.69 8.52
N PHE A 147 -4.55 25.54 9.18
CA PHE A 147 -3.65 25.09 10.24
C PHE A 147 -2.24 24.75 9.72
N TYR A 148 -2.13 24.04 8.60
CA TYR A 148 -0.86 23.65 7.98
C TYR A 148 -0.36 24.65 6.91
N ASN A 149 -1.12 25.70 6.66
CA ASN A 149 -0.89 26.67 5.58
C ASN A 149 -0.54 25.94 4.27
N LEU A 150 -1.45 25.08 3.82
CA LEU A 150 -1.19 24.20 2.67
C LEU A 150 -0.98 25.03 1.40
N SER A 151 0.07 24.68 0.65
CA SER A 151 0.38 25.28 -0.66
C SER A 151 -0.81 25.17 -1.61
N ASP A 152 -1.05 26.22 -2.40
CA ASP A 152 -2.15 26.24 -3.38
C ASP A 152 -1.96 25.20 -4.51
N ASP A 153 -0.75 24.68 -4.70
CA ASP A 153 -0.45 23.58 -5.62
C ASP A 153 -1.06 22.23 -5.17
N PHE A 154 -1.47 22.12 -3.90
CA PHE A 154 -2.08 20.91 -3.40
C PHE A 154 -3.50 20.74 -3.97
N ALA A 155 -3.71 19.65 -4.72
CA ALA A 155 -4.98 19.36 -5.35
C ALA A 155 -6.05 18.91 -4.34
N MET A 156 -6.73 19.87 -3.71
CA MET A 156 -7.80 19.63 -2.74
C MET A 156 -8.99 18.82 -3.31
N THR A 157 -9.21 18.84 -4.63
CA THR A 157 -10.27 18.05 -5.29
C THR A 157 -9.94 16.57 -5.44
N GLN A 158 -8.68 16.19 -5.16
CA GLN A 158 -8.16 14.84 -5.27
C GLN A 158 -8.09 14.13 -3.91
N VAL A 159 -8.79 14.65 -2.90
CA VAL A 159 -8.93 14.01 -1.60
C VAL A 159 -10.32 13.44 -1.42
N PHE A 160 -10.41 12.31 -0.72
CA PHE A 160 -11.67 11.66 -0.41
C PHE A 160 -11.66 11.13 1.01
N ASN A 161 -12.85 10.90 1.54
CA ASN A 161 -13.05 10.17 2.78
C ASN A 161 -13.93 8.94 2.54
N ARG A 162 -14.01 8.09 3.56
CA ARG A 162 -14.82 6.87 3.58
C ARG A 162 -16.10 7.05 4.40
N LEU A 163 -16.41 8.27 4.81
CA LEU A 163 -17.62 8.55 5.58
C LEU A 163 -18.78 8.63 4.61
N ARG A 164 -19.79 7.81 4.83
CA ARG A 164 -21.02 7.87 4.05
C ARG A 164 -21.79 9.15 4.33
N GLU A 165 -22.42 9.71 3.30
CA GLU A 165 -23.21 10.94 3.41
C GLU A 165 -24.36 10.82 4.43
N ASP A 166 -25.00 9.65 4.53
CA ASP A 166 -26.05 9.36 5.51
C ASP A 166 -25.57 9.41 6.97
N LYS A 167 -24.25 9.36 7.19
CA LYS A 167 -23.63 9.44 8.52
C LYS A 167 -22.86 10.74 8.74
N LYS A 168 -22.88 11.70 7.80
CA LYS A 168 -22.12 12.96 7.91
C LYS A 168 -22.59 13.84 9.09
N GLU A 169 -23.87 13.75 9.45
CA GLU A 169 -24.44 14.49 10.60
C GLU A 169 -24.10 13.83 11.94
N THR A 170 -24.13 12.49 12.00
CA THR A 170 -23.92 11.73 13.24
C THR A 170 -22.45 11.45 13.52
N SER A 171 -21.62 11.35 12.49
CA SER A 171 -20.23 10.91 12.57
C SER A 171 -19.30 11.87 11.85
N LYS A 172 -18.10 12.01 12.41
CA LYS A 172 -17.06 12.90 11.87
C LYS A 172 -16.12 12.12 10.96
N CYS A 173 -15.57 12.78 9.95
CA CYS A 173 -14.56 12.17 9.09
C CYS A 173 -13.32 11.82 9.93
N ARG A 174 -12.93 10.54 9.88
CA ARG A 174 -11.78 10.02 10.64
C ARG A 174 -10.49 10.08 9.84
N ASN A 175 -10.54 9.82 8.54
CA ASN A 175 -9.36 9.71 7.70
C ASN A 175 -9.61 10.40 6.36
N ILE A 176 -8.62 11.15 5.89
CA ILE A 176 -8.61 11.78 4.58
C ILE A 176 -7.52 11.10 3.75
N PHE A 177 -7.89 10.67 2.55
CA PHE A 177 -7.04 9.97 1.61
C PHE A 177 -6.79 10.84 0.39
N PHE A 178 -5.58 10.75 -0.15
CA PHE A 178 -5.17 11.39 -1.39
C PHE A 178 -5.07 10.38 -2.52
N VAL A 179 -5.48 10.76 -3.72
CA VAL A 179 -5.40 9.91 -4.91
C VAL A 179 -5.02 10.72 -6.14
N VAL A 180 -4.26 10.13 -7.06
CA VAL A 180 -3.92 10.80 -8.33
C VAL A 180 -5.16 10.99 -9.21
N LYS A 181 -5.18 12.05 -10.03
CA LYS A 181 -6.35 12.47 -10.82
C LYS A 181 -6.96 11.33 -11.65
N LYS A 182 -6.15 10.58 -12.39
CA LYS A 182 -6.61 9.45 -13.21
C LYS A 182 -7.25 8.34 -12.37
N LEU A 183 -6.70 8.05 -11.19
CA LEU A 183 -7.30 7.07 -10.27
C LEU A 183 -8.60 7.62 -9.66
N SER A 184 -8.67 8.93 -9.40
CA SER A 184 -9.92 9.56 -8.93
C SER A 184 -11.05 9.41 -9.94
N GLU A 185 -10.75 9.56 -11.24
CA GLU A 185 -11.69 9.32 -12.32
C GLU A 185 -12.09 7.84 -12.34
N ILE A 186 -11.13 6.91 -12.34
CA ILE A 186 -11.41 5.47 -12.33
C ILE A 186 -12.34 5.08 -11.17
N LEU A 187 -12.11 5.59 -9.96
CA LEU A 187 -12.96 5.34 -8.80
C LEU A 187 -14.39 5.84 -9.01
N LYS A 188 -14.55 7.08 -9.50
CA LYS A 188 -15.86 7.70 -9.74
C LYS A 188 -16.65 6.97 -10.84
N TYR A 189 -15.99 6.61 -11.95
CA TYR A 189 -16.64 5.98 -13.10
C TYR A 189 -16.92 4.48 -12.94
N ASN A 190 -16.24 3.80 -12.01
CA ASN A 190 -16.34 2.34 -11.85
C ASN A 190 -16.93 1.88 -10.51
N ILE A 191 -17.59 2.78 -9.76
CA ILE A 191 -18.12 2.46 -8.43
C ILE A 191 -19.15 1.32 -8.44
N ASP A 192 -19.92 1.17 -9.52
CA ASP A 192 -20.91 0.09 -9.70
C ASP A 192 -20.35 -1.14 -10.44
N SER A 193 -19.17 -1.05 -11.07
CA SER A 193 -18.61 -2.11 -11.92
C SER A 193 -17.46 -2.87 -11.27
N ILE A 194 -16.64 -2.18 -10.46
CA ILE A 194 -15.43 -2.72 -9.83
C ILE A 194 -15.51 -2.52 -8.32
N LYS A 195 -15.21 -3.59 -7.57
CA LYS A 195 -15.06 -3.50 -6.12
C LYS A 195 -13.68 -2.95 -5.78
N PHE A 196 -13.62 -1.74 -5.25
CA PHE A 196 -12.39 -1.17 -4.70
C PHE A 196 -12.36 -1.38 -3.17
N ILE A 197 -11.37 -2.15 -2.69
CA ILE A 197 -11.17 -2.38 -1.25
C ILE A 197 -10.39 -1.18 -0.67
N ASN A 198 -9.19 -0.94 -1.18
CA ASN A 198 -8.32 0.16 -0.77
C ASN A 198 -7.94 0.99 -2.00
N SER A 199 -7.80 2.30 -1.82
CA SER A 199 -7.27 3.19 -2.85
C SER A 199 -6.64 4.42 -2.21
N GLY A 200 -5.71 5.04 -2.92
CA GLY A 200 -5.01 6.23 -2.46
C GLY A 200 -4.08 5.98 -1.27
N VAL A 201 -3.57 7.08 -0.74
CA VAL A 201 -2.69 7.12 0.43
C VAL A 201 -3.40 7.92 1.51
N ARG A 202 -3.43 7.41 2.73
CA ARG A 202 -3.94 8.16 3.87
C ARG A 202 -2.97 9.30 4.17
N ILE A 203 -3.46 10.54 4.13
CA ILE A 203 -2.64 11.74 4.35
C ILE A 203 -2.96 12.42 5.68
N PHE A 204 -4.22 12.39 6.11
CA PHE A 204 -4.62 12.92 7.41
C PHE A 204 -5.47 11.92 8.18
N ALA A 205 -5.32 11.94 9.49
CA ALA A 205 -6.19 11.25 10.44
C ALA A 205 -6.69 12.24 11.48
N ARG A 206 -7.95 12.10 11.89
CA ARG A 206 -8.55 12.95 12.91
C ARG A 206 -7.82 12.76 14.24
N THR A 207 -7.55 13.85 14.92
CA THR A 207 -6.99 13.85 16.26
C THR A 207 -8.13 13.70 17.28
N GLU A 208 -7.99 12.75 18.20
CA GLU A 208 -8.91 12.58 19.33
C GLU A 208 -8.32 13.34 20.53
N GLY A 209 -8.81 14.56 20.78
CA GLY A 209 -8.29 15.43 21.83
C GLY A 209 -9.17 16.66 22.09
N LYS A 210 -9.06 17.23 23.30
CA LYS A 210 -9.86 18.39 23.73
C LYS A 210 -9.37 19.73 23.19
N MET A 211 -8.16 19.79 22.60
CA MET A 211 -7.65 21.03 21.99
C MET A 211 -8.23 21.22 20.60
N GLN A 212 -8.96 22.32 20.44
CA GLN A 212 -9.76 22.63 19.26
C GLN A 212 -8.90 23.00 18.03
N ASP A 213 -7.68 23.48 18.25
CA ASP A 213 -6.87 24.12 17.22
C ASP A 213 -6.35 23.15 16.14
N ALA A 214 -6.35 21.83 16.38
CA ALA A 214 -5.79 20.85 15.46
C ALA A 214 -6.67 19.59 15.28
N LEU A 215 -7.71 19.72 14.44
CA LEU A 215 -8.65 18.63 14.15
C LEU A 215 -8.02 17.41 13.46
N TYR A 216 -6.96 17.60 12.68
CA TYR A 216 -6.33 16.56 11.86
C TYR A 216 -4.81 16.56 12.01
N ARG A 217 -4.24 15.36 12.13
CA ARG A 217 -2.79 15.13 12.08
C ARG A 217 -2.40 14.51 10.75
N VAL A 218 -1.20 14.83 10.27
CA VAL A 218 -0.58 14.13 9.13
C VAL A 218 -0.21 12.71 9.55
N THR A 219 -0.55 11.72 8.70
CA THR A 219 -0.19 10.32 8.94
C THR A 219 1.19 9.99 8.39
N GLN A 220 1.91 9.07 9.05
CA GLN A 220 3.24 8.66 8.62
C GLN A 220 3.23 8.12 7.17
N ASP A 221 2.21 7.37 6.76
CA ASP A 221 2.08 6.84 5.39
C ASP A 221 2.02 7.93 4.30
N GLY A 222 1.50 9.11 4.64
CA GLY A 222 1.29 10.23 3.73
C GLY A 222 2.32 11.34 3.86
N ILE A 223 3.30 11.18 4.74
CA ILE A 223 4.24 12.25 5.09
C ILE A 223 5.11 12.68 3.92
N ASP A 224 5.52 11.73 3.08
CA ASP A 224 6.36 12.00 1.91
C ASP A 224 5.65 12.87 0.88
N ILE A 225 4.32 12.84 0.86
CA ILE A 225 3.51 13.73 0.02
C ILE A 225 3.34 15.06 0.75
N MET A 226 2.87 15.02 2.00
CA MET A 226 2.43 16.21 2.72
C MET A 226 3.57 17.17 3.08
N ARG A 227 4.79 16.67 3.33
CA ARG A 227 5.95 17.52 3.66
C ARG A 227 6.28 18.57 2.59
N PHE A 228 5.88 18.35 1.33
CA PHE A 228 6.10 19.31 0.25
C PHE A 228 5.03 20.40 0.18
N PHE A 229 3.86 20.16 0.77
CA PHE A 229 2.69 21.04 0.70
C PHE A 229 2.43 21.78 2.01
N CYS A 230 2.77 21.21 3.17
CA CYS A 230 2.67 21.90 4.45
C CYS A 230 3.75 23.00 4.56
N ARG A 231 3.34 24.21 4.97
CA ARG A 231 4.25 25.36 5.16
C ARG A 231 4.42 25.73 6.63
N THR A 232 3.42 25.47 7.46
CA THR A 232 3.50 25.62 8.92
C THR A 232 3.57 24.24 9.59
N GLN A 233 3.83 24.23 10.91
CA GLN A 233 3.91 23.00 11.70
C GLN A 233 4.94 22.00 11.15
N THR A 234 5.98 22.51 10.50
CA THR A 234 7.06 21.73 9.90
C THR A 234 8.37 22.28 10.40
N THR A 235 9.22 21.42 10.97
CA THR A 235 10.55 21.80 11.47
C THR A 235 11.60 20.88 10.90
N THR A 236 12.84 21.36 10.79
CA THR A 236 13.95 20.59 10.21
C THR A 236 15.09 20.48 11.22
N ILE A 237 15.49 19.26 11.55
CA ILE A 237 16.56 18.99 12.53
C ILE A 237 17.71 18.31 11.81
N ASP A 238 18.93 18.77 12.08
CA ASP A 238 20.19 18.17 11.62
C ASP A 238 20.89 17.36 12.72
N HIS A 239 20.57 17.64 13.99
CA HIS A 239 21.23 17.06 15.15
C HIS A 239 20.81 15.60 15.42
N VAL A 240 21.76 14.69 15.24
CA VAL A 240 21.55 13.23 15.32
C VAL A 240 21.15 12.77 16.72
N GLU A 241 21.77 13.32 17.77
CA GLU A 241 21.52 12.87 19.15
C GLU A 241 20.12 13.25 19.64
N ASP A 242 19.62 14.43 19.25
CA ASP A 242 18.24 14.84 19.56
C ASP A 242 17.22 13.93 18.86
N MET A 243 17.49 13.55 17.61
CA MET A 243 16.66 12.59 16.87
C MET A 243 16.69 11.19 17.51
N LYS A 244 17.84 10.75 18.02
CA LYS A 244 17.97 9.48 18.76
C LYS A 244 17.16 9.51 20.05
N VAL A 245 17.22 10.58 20.84
CA VAL A 245 16.39 10.73 22.06
C VAL A 245 14.91 10.59 21.70
N LEU A 246 14.48 11.29 20.64
CA LEU A 246 13.10 11.28 20.17
C LEU A 246 12.60 9.90 19.72
N LEU A 247 13.49 9.09 19.14
CA LEU A 247 13.17 7.74 18.69
C LEU A 247 13.24 6.68 19.81
N ARG A 248 14.13 6.86 20.78
CA ARG A 248 14.31 5.94 21.92
C ARG A 248 13.20 6.05 22.95
N GLU A 249 12.75 7.25 23.25
CA GLU A 249 11.72 7.49 24.25
C GLU A 249 10.33 7.59 23.62
N GLU A 250 9.30 7.15 24.34
CA GLU A 250 7.94 7.23 23.82
C GLU A 250 7.38 8.67 23.90
N ASN A 251 7.65 9.38 25.00
CA ASN A 251 7.20 10.74 25.25
C ASN A 251 8.30 11.58 25.94
N PRO A 252 9.41 11.86 25.25
CA PRO A 252 10.52 12.63 25.79
C PRO A 252 10.12 14.06 26.17
N GLU A 253 10.59 14.49 27.33
CA GLU A 253 10.45 15.87 27.80
C GLU A 253 11.39 16.81 27.05
N PHE A 254 11.00 18.08 26.97
CA PHE A 254 11.82 19.05 26.25
C PHE A 254 13.19 19.29 26.88
N ASN A 255 13.38 18.98 28.15
CA ASN A 255 14.65 19.14 28.84
C ASN A 255 15.78 18.32 28.22
N LEU A 256 15.46 17.21 27.56
CA LEU A 256 16.42 16.27 26.98
C LEU A 256 17.04 16.75 25.66
N TYR A 257 16.44 17.75 25.01
CA TYR A 257 16.95 18.26 23.73
C TYR A 257 17.99 19.35 23.90
N SER A 258 18.76 19.62 22.85
CA SER A 258 19.58 20.83 22.76
C SER A 258 18.73 22.11 22.75
N GLU A 259 19.26 23.22 23.28
CA GLU A 259 18.55 24.50 23.31
C GLU A 259 18.25 25.04 21.90
N ALA A 260 19.15 24.79 20.94
CA ALA A 260 18.97 25.17 19.55
C ALA A 260 17.75 24.49 18.91
N VAL A 261 17.63 23.17 19.10
CA VAL A 261 16.48 22.40 18.60
C VAL A 261 15.19 22.82 19.28
N LYS A 262 15.21 23.08 20.61
CA LYS A 262 14.03 23.61 21.31
C LYS A 262 13.60 24.96 20.73
N ALA A 263 14.52 25.91 20.58
CA ALA A 263 14.21 27.22 20.03
C ALA A 263 13.61 27.12 18.63
N GLN A 264 14.15 26.24 17.78
CA GLN A 264 13.64 26.00 16.45
C GLN A 264 12.23 25.40 16.43
N ILE A 265 11.99 24.35 17.22
CA ILE A 265 10.67 23.71 17.33
C ILE A 265 9.63 24.72 17.82
N TRP A 266 9.94 25.55 18.82
CA TRP A 266 9.00 26.56 19.33
C TRP A 266 8.71 27.68 18.35
N LYS A 267 9.69 28.02 17.51
CA LYS A 267 9.51 29.03 16.47
C LYS A 267 8.64 28.51 15.33
N ASP A 268 8.87 27.27 14.90
CA ASP A 268 8.26 26.70 13.70
C ASP A 268 6.90 26.03 13.96
N THR A 269 6.62 25.64 15.21
CA THR A 269 5.45 24.83 15.58
C THR A 269 4.68 25.38 16.76
N LYS A 270 3.35 25.29 16.69
CA LYS A 270 2.45 25.53 17.82
C LYS A 270 2.12 24.20 18.51
N ASN A 271 1.42 24.25 19.64
CA ASN A 271 0.87 23.05 20.25
C ASN A 271 0.00 22.28 19.27
N GLY A 272 0.25 20.98 19.13
CA GLY A 272 -0.49 20.12 18.22
C GLY A 272 0.39 19.24 17.34
N PRO A 273 -0.19 18.68 16.26
CA PRO A 273 0.51 17.80 15.35
C PRO A 273 1.49 18.59 14.48
N PHE A 274 2.64 18.00 14.21
CA PHE A 274 3.69 18.60 13.43
C PHE A 274 4.45 17.56 12.59
N ILE A 275 5.17 18.04 11.58
CA ILE A 275 6.09 17.28 10.73
C ILE A 275 7.52 17.64 11.12
N MET A 276 8.36 16.64 11.33
CA MET A 276 9.79 16.81 11.56
C MET A 276 10.56 16.22 10.38
N ASN A 277 11.37 17.04 9.73
CA ASN A 277 12.29 16.61 8.70
C ASN A 277 13.67 16.45 9.33
N TYR A 278 14.18 15.23 9.37
CA TYR A 278 15.55 14.96 9.76
C TYR A 278 16.45 15.04 8.52
N SER A 279 17.41 15.95 8.53
CA SER A 279 18.34 16.19 7.42
C SER A 279 19.77 16.25 7.94
N PRO A 280 20.40 15.09 8.23
CA PRO A 280 21.75 15.05 8.78
C PRO A 280 22.79 15.47 7.73
N THR A 281 23.91 16.05 8.18
CA THR A 281 25.05 16.39 7.31
C THR A 281 25.67 15.14 6.63
N LYS A 282 25.55 13.98 7.28
CA LYS A 282 26.02 12.69 6.78
C LYS A 282 24.93 11.64 6.99
N GLY A 283 24.54 10.95 5.92
CA GLY A 283 23.53 9.88 5.95
C GLY A 283 22.24 10.25 5.21
N ALA A 284 21.25 9.36 5.31
CA ALA A 284 19.94 9.57 4.69
C ALA A 284 19.01 10.30 5.68
N GLY A 285 18.46 11.43 5.23
CA GLY A 285 17.39 12.11 5.93
C GLY A 285 16.05 11.39 5.79
N PHE A 286 15.15 11.61 6.74
CA PHE A 286 13.80 11.07 6.72
C PHE A 286 12.82 12.03 7.40
N SER A 287 11.52 11.85 7.15
CA SER A 287 10.48 12.68 7.75
C SER A 287 9.64 11.84 8.72
N VAL A 288 9.31 12.41 9.88
CA VAL A 288 8.42 11.78 10.87
C VAL A 288 7.33 12.74 11.33
N CYS A 289 6.14 12.22 11.59
CA CYS A 289 5.07 13.01 12.19
C CYS A 289 5.04 12.84 13.71
N GLY A 290 4.63 13.89 14.41
CA GLY A 290 4.57 13.89 15.85
C GLY A 290 3.52 14.84 16.41
N TRP A 291 3.50 14.92 17.73
CA TRP A 291 2.74 15.84 18.54
C TRP A 291 3.67 16.64 19.43
N ARG A 292 3.52 17.96 19.37
CA ARG A 292 4.20 18.92 20.22
C ARG A 292 3.24 19.35 21.33
N GLY A 293 3.54 18.97 22.57
CA GLY A 293 2.84 19.42 23.77
C GLY A 293 3.48 20.66 24.38
N ASP A 294 3.02 21.03 25.58
CA ASP A 294 3.64 22.13 26.34
C ASP A 294 5.02 21.75 26.90
N LYS A 295 5.15 20.51 27.38
CA LYS A 295 6.34 20.01 28.09
C LYS A 295 7.04 18.83 27.41
N SER A 296 6.39 18.20 26.44
CA SER A 296 6.91 17.00 25.79
C SER A 296 6.74 17.03 24.27
N LEU A 297 7.53 16.20 23.61
CA LEU A 297 7.52 15.98 22.18
C LEU A 297 7.34 14.49 21.91
N ARG A 298 6.33 14.10 21.15
CA ARG A 298 6.02 12.67 20.88
C ARG A 298 5.97 12.40 19.40
N LEU A 299 6.51 11.27 18.93
CA LEU A 299 6.33 10.82 17.55
C LEU A 299 5.16 9.86 17.38
N TYR A 300 4.41 10.04 16.30
CA TYR A 300 3.29 9.20 15.86
C TYR A 300 3.73 8.16 14.83
N ILE A 301 4.73 7.38 15.20
CA ILE A 301 5.30 6.32 14.38
C ILE A 301 5.07 4.97 15.03
N ASN A 302 4.88 3.93 14.21
CA ASN A 302 4.68 2.58 14.71
C ASN A 302 5.98 2.03 15.33
N LYS A 303 5.87 1.01 16.18
CA LYS A 303 7.02 0.33 16.79
C LYS A 303 7.98 -0.21 15.73
N HIS A 304 7.46 -0.78 14.65
CA HIS A 304 8.28 -1.30 13.55
C HIS A 304 9.08 -0.19 12.83
N ASP A 305 8.45 0.97 12.60
CA ASP A 305 9.13 2.11 11.98
C ASP A 305 10.18 2.71 12.92
N ARG A 306 9.90 2.79 14.23
CA ARG A 306 10.90 3.18 15.24
C ARG A 306 12.12 2.28 15.19
N ILE A 307 11.92 0.95 15.15
CA ILE A 307 13.02 -0.03 15.03
C ILE A 307 13.83 0.23 13.76
N HIS A 308 13.13 0.45 12.63
CA HIS A 308 13.77 0.72 11.35
C HIS A 308 14.62 2.00 11.37
N PHE A 309 14.08 3.11 11.89
CA PHE A 309 14.82 4.37 11.97
C PHE A 309 16.00 4.30 12.94
N LEU A 310 15.84 3.64 14.10
CA LEU A 310 16.96 3.40 15.02
C LEU A 310 18.06 2.57 14.35
N HIS A 311 17.69 1.54 13.58
CA HIS A 311 18.63 0.72 12.83
C HIS A 311 19.35 1.52 11.74
N LEU A 312 18.65 2.38 10.99
CA LEU A 312 19.25 3.27 10.00
C LEU A 312 20.27 4.23 10.61
N MET A 313 20.06 4.63 11.87
CA MET A 313 20.99 5.48 12.62
C MET A 313 22.10 4.68 13.34
N GLY A 314 22.15 3.36 13.19
CA GLY A 314 23.14 2.50 13.85
C GLY A 314 22.97 2.40 15.37
N GLU A 315 21.76 2.66 15.88
CA GLU A 315 21.49 2.77 17.31
C GLU A 315 20.92 1.46 17.88
N SER A 316 21.23 1.17 19.16
CA SER A 316 20.68 0.00 19.83
C SER A 316 19.19 0.17 20.17
N LEU A 317 18.45 -0.94 20.17
CA LEU A 317 17.01 -0.93 20.46
C LEU A 317 16.75 -0.84 21.97
N PRO A 318 15.94 0.13 22.44
CA PRO A 318 15.46 0.17 23.82
C PRO A 318 14.70 -1.10 24.21
N ASP A 319 14.72 -1.47 25.48
CA ASP A 319 14.11 -2.71 25.97
C ASP A 319 12.62 -2.83 25.65
N TRP A 320 11.88 -1.72 25.77
CA TRP A 320 10.44 -1.68 25.47
C TRP A 320 10.11 -1.85 23.98
N LEU A 321 11.10 -1.65 23.10
CA LEU A 321 10.98 -1.77 21.65
C LEU A 321 11.54 -3.11 21.14
N LYS A 322 12.22 -3.88 21.99
CA LYS A 322 12.64 -5.24 21.66
C LYS A 322 11.38 -6.06 21.40
N LEU A 323 11.27 -6.58 20.18
CA LEU A 323 10.20 -7.51 19.82
C LEU A 323 10.32 -8.71 20.75
N GLN A 324 9.23 -9.01 21.47
CA GLN A 324 9.07 -10.28 22.17
C GLN A 324 9.41 -11.38 21.16
N LYS A 325 10.47 -12.14 21.46
CA LYS A 325 10.87 -13.28 20.66
C LYS A 325 9.71 -14.27 20.71
N ASN A 326 8.82 -14.25 19.73
CA ASN A 326 7.83 -15.30 19.48
C ASN A 326 8.56 -16.51 18.86
N THR A 327 9.64 -16.95 19.51
CA THR A 327 10.38 -18.13 19.10
C THR A 327 9.66 -19.34 19.66
N ARG A 328 9.67 -20.45 18.94
CA ARG A 328 9.12 -21.72 19.44
C ARG A 328 9.66 -22.09 20.83
N ALA A 329 10.90 -21.68 21.14
CA ALA A 329 11.54 -21.83 22.44
C ALA A 329 10.83 -21.09 23.59
N THR A 330 10.47 -19.81 23.41
CA THR A 330 9.79 -19.03 24.46
C THR A 330 8.35 -19.50 24.68
N ARG A 331 7.69 -20.06 23.65
CA ARG A 331 6.40 -20.77 23.80
C ARG A 331 6.54 -22.07 24.57
N HIS A 332 7.65 -22.80 24.40
CA HIS A 332 7.93 -24.02 25.16
C HIS A 332 8.29 -23.72 26.62
N GLU A 333 9.03 -22.65 26.89
CA GLU A 333 9.32 -22.18 28.26
C GLU A 333 8.05 -21.69 28.95
N ALA A 334 7.24 -20.85 28.30
CA ALA A 334 5.96 -20.41 28.87
C ALA A 334 4.93 -21.56 29.04
N ALA A 335 5.01 -22.61 28.21
CA ALA A 335 4.19 -23.81 28.39
C ALA A 335 4.68 -24.66 29.57
N LYS A 336 6.01 -24.79 29.76
CA LYS A 336 6.60 -25.45 30.93
C LYS A 336 6.29 -24.72 32.23
N GLU A 337 6.39 -23.39 32.25
CA GLU A 337 6.04 -22.59 33.44
C GLU A 337 4.55 -22.72 33.79
N ARG A 338 3.67 -22.86 32.79
CA ARG A 338 2.24 -23.13 33.01
C ARG A 338 2.00 -24.54 33.56
N GLU A 339 2.73 -25.55 33.09
CA GLU A 339 2.66 -26.92 33.62
C GLU A 339 3.20 -27.00 35.06
N GLU A 340 4.25 -26.25 35.38
CA GLU A 340 4.84 -26.18 36.73
C GLU A 340 4.00 -25.36 37.73
N SER A 341 3.23 -24.37 37.26
CA SER A 341 2.33 -23.56 38.10
C SER A 341 1.03 -24.26 38.53
N GLY A 342 0.79 -25.50 38.08
CA GLY A 342 -0.21 -26.39 38.68
C GLY A 342 -1.63 -25.85 38.80
N ASN A 343 -2.12 -25.07 37.81
CA ASN A 343 -3.52 -24.67 37.77
C ASN A 343 -4.22 -25.31 36.57
N VAL A 344 -4.62 -26.57 36.76
CA VAL A 344 -5.49 -27.32 35.83
C VAL A 344 -6.91 -27.24 36.37
N LYS A 345 -7.84 -26.86 35.48
CA LYS A 345 -9.30 -26.60 35.63
C LYS A 345 -9.57 -25.10 35.82
N GLU A 346 -10.25 -24.36 34.95
CA GLU A 346 -11.36 -24.70 34.05
C GLU A 346 -11.19 -23.95 32.72
N ALA A 347 -11.26 -24.67 31.59
CA ALA A 347 -11.26 -24.07 30.26
C ALA A 347 -12.16 -24.89 29.32
N GLU A 348 -13.41 -25.10 29.73
CA GLU A 348 -14.47 -25.68 28.89
C GLU A 348 -15.84 -25.09 29.26
N ALA A 349 -15.97 -23.76 29.39
CA ALA A 349 -17.29 -23.11 29.49
C ALA A 349 -17.27 -21.59 29.26
N GLU A 350 -16.55 -21.06 28.26
CA GLU A 350 -16.67 -19.62 27.92
C GLU A 350 -16.28 -19.38 26.45
N ASN A 351 -17.05 -19.96 25.55
CA ASN A 351 -16.94 -19.70 24.10
C ASN A 351 -18.31 -19.68 23.42
N LYS A 352 -19.32 -19.13 24.13
CA LYS A 352 -20.69 -19.00 23.61
C LYS A 352 -21.45 -17.72 23.95
N ASP A 353 -20.83 -16.70 24.56
CA ASP A 353 -21.53 -15.44 24.88
C ASP A 353 -20.73 -14.19 24.44
N GLU A 354 -20.42 -14.05 23.15
CA GLU A 354 -20.13 -12.73 22.53
C GLU A 354 -20.69 -12.59 21.09
N GLU A 355 -21.53 -13.50 20.63
CA GLU A 355 -22.50 -13.21 19.56
C GLU A 355 -23.86 -12.96 20.23
N VAL A 356 -24.47 -11.82 19.91
CA VAL A 356 -25.76 -11.29 20.45
C VAL A 356 -25.62 -10.36 21.67
N ASN A 357 -25.03 -9.18 21.47
CA ASN A 357 -25.71 -7.94 21.88
C ASN A 357 -25.19 -6.72 21.10
N GLY A 358 -26.11 -5.96 20.48
CA GLY A 358 -25.78 -4.81 19.65
C GLY A 358 -26.72 -4.59 18.46
N LYS A 359 -27.98 -5.01 18.57
CA LYS A 359 -29.11 -4.40 17.88
C LYS A 359 -29.97 -3.71 18.95
N THR A 360 -30.60 -2.59 18.56
CA THR A 360 -31.49 -1.70 19.33
C THR A 360 -30.77 -0.87 20.40
N GLU A 361 -30.79 0.46 20.40
CA GLU A 361 -31.65 1.48 19.77
C GLU A 361 -30.85 2.67 19.23
#